data_AF-A0A380KBD0-F1
#
_entry.id   AF-A0A380KBD0-F1
#
_cell.length_a   1.000
_cell.length_b   1.000
_cell.length_c   1.000
_cell.angle_alpha   90.00
_cell.angle_beta   90.00
_cell.angle_gamma   90.00
#
_symmetry.space_group_name_H-M   'P 1'
#
loop_
_entity.id
_entity.type
_entity.pdbx_description
1 polymer ?
#
loop_
_entity_poly.entity_id
_entity_poly.type
_entity_poly.pdbx_seq_one_letter_code
_entity_poly.pdbx_strand_id
1 'polypeptide(L)'
;MTLIQDELKIISVNELMNINLKIPDYQRPYRWSSSSTNTLFADTYGAYKLGIDEYRLGSVILHRVNYNNQHYDYNLVDGQQRTTTLSILLYVLGEKAKNF
;
A
#
# COMPACT_ATOMS: atom_id res chain seq x y z
N MET A 1 3.33 21.84 -19.37
CA MET A 1 2.76 20.51 -19.03
C MET A 1 3.79 19.79 -18.17
N THR A 2 3.86 20.20 -16.90
CA THR A 2 4.97 19.92 -15.96
C THR A 2 4.47 19.41 -14.60
N LEU A 3 3.16 19.20 -14.45
CA LEU A 3 2.52 18.88 -13.16
C LEU A 3 2.63 17.41 -12.74
N ILE A 4 3.00 16.49 -13.64
CA ILE A 4 2.96 15.04 -13.35
C ILE A 4 4.22 14.56 -12.60
N GLN A 5 5.36 15.23 -12.74
CA GLN A 5 6.63 14.74 -12.18
C GLN A 5 6.73 14.85 -10.65
N ASP A 6 6.03 15.78 -10.00
CA ASP A 6 6.08 15.94 -8.54
C ASP A 6 5.17 14.96 -7.77
N GLU A 7 4.21 14.32 -8.45
CA GLU A 7 3.19 13.46 -7.84
C GLU A 7 3.50 11.96 -7.95
N LEU A 8 4.38 11.54 -8.86
CA LEU A 8 4.78 10.15 -9.01
C LEU A 8 6.03 9.87 -8.16
N LYS A 9 5.87 9.03 -7.13
CA LYS A 9 6.97 8.66 -6.24
C LYS A 9 7.07 7.15 -6.11
N ILE A 10 8.29 6.65 -6.16
CA ILE A 10 8.63 5.29 -5.75
C ILE A 10 8.89 5.36 -4.25
N ILE A 11 8.10 4.64 -3.49
CA ILE A 11 8.22 4.57 -2.03
C ILE A 11 8.24 3.11 -1.59
N SER A 12 8.90 2.85 -0.47
CA SER A 12 8.89 1.56 0.20
C SER A 12 7.53 1.26 0.84
N VAL A 13 7.28 -0.02 1.14
CA VAL A 13 6.10 -0.42 1.92
C VAL A 13 6.08 0.28 3.27
N ASN A 14 7.23 0.39 3.94
CA ASN A 14 7.34 1.08 5.22
C ASN A 14 6.91 2.55 5.13
N GLU A 15 7.36 3.28 4.11
CA GLU A 15 6.93 4.68 3.89
C GLU A 15 5.43 4.76 3.63
N LEU A 16 4.88 3.89 2.76
CA LEU A 16 3.43 3.83 2.50
C LEU A 16 2.63 3.60 3.79
N MET A 17 3.10 2.69 4.65
CA MET A 17 2.46 2.38 5.93
C MET A 17 2.57 3.52 6.96
N ASN A 18 3.43 4.52 6.76
CA ASN A 18 3.52 5.70 7.62
C ASN A 18 2.72 6.93 7.14
N ILE A 19 2.19 6.93 5.90
CA ILE A 19 1.34 8.02 5.36
C ILE A 19 -0.06 7.98 5.97
N ASN A 20 -0.74 9.09 6.29
CA ASN A 20 -2.12 8.99 6.77
C ASN A 20 -3.09 8.54 5.63
N LEU A 21 -3.42 7.25 5.60
CA LEU A 21 -4.22 6.62 4.55
C LEU A 21 -5.62 6.33 5.06
N LYS A 22 -6.63 6.66 4.25
CA LYS A 22 -8.05 6.37 4.49
C LYS A 22 -8.62 5.57 3.33
N ILE A 23 -9.48 4.60 3.63
CA ILE A 23 -10.29 3.92 2.62
C ILE A 23 -11.60 4.71 2.50
N PRO A 24 -11.89 5.36 1.36
CA PRO A 24 -13.12 6.13 1.22
C PRO A 24 -14.33 5.21 1.05
N ASP A 25 -15.52 5.68 1.45
CA ASP A 25 -16.75 4.89 1.52
C ASP A 25 -17.23 4.29 0.18
N TYR A 26 -16.81 4.88 -0.94
CA TYR A 26 -17.10 4.37 -2.28
C TYR A 26 -16.23 3.20 -2.71
N GLN A 27 -15.22 2.83 -1.92
CA GLN A 27 -14.42 1.64 -2.20
C GLN A 27 -15.15 0.37 -1.80
N ARG A 28 -14.94 -0.67 -2.60
CA ARG A 28 -15.51 -1.99 -2.28
C ARG A 28 -14.84 -2.59 -1.03
N PRO A 29 -15.55 -3.43 -0.27
CA PRO A 29 -14.95 -4.20 0.82
C PRO A 29 -13.77 -5.06 0.36
N TYR A 30 -12.99 -5.57 1.32
CA TYR A 30 -11.94 -6.54 1.03
C TYR A 30 -12.52 -7.81 0.40
N ARG A 31 -11.97 -8.24 -0.74
CA ARG A 31 -12.48 -9.35 -1.57
C ARG A 31 -11.38 -10.20 -2.20
N TRP A 32 -10.10 -9.93 -1.92
CA TRP A 32 -9.04 -10.80 -2.40
C TRP A 32 -9.20 -12.21 -1.82
N SER A 33 -9.06 -13.21 -2.69
CA SER A 33 -9.12 -14.61 -2.29
C SER A 33 -7.79 -15.03 -1.66
N SER A 34 -7.80 -16.19 -0.99
CA SER A 34 -6.57 -16.81 -0.50
C SER A 34 -5.57 -17.06 -1.63
N SER A 35 -6.04 -17.36 -2.85
CA SER A 35 -5.16 -17.52 -4.01
C SER A 35 -4.44 -16.22 -4.35
N SER A 36 -5.15 -15.09 -4.47
CA SER A 36 -4.53 -13.78 -4.75
C SER A 36 -3.57 -13.35 -3.63
N THR A 37 -3.95 -13.62 -2.38
CA THR A 37 -3.12 -13.32 -1.20
C THR A 37 -1.84 -14.16 -1.20
N ASN A 38 -1.96 -15.46 -1.49
CA ASN A 38 -0.81 -16.36 -1.57
C ASN A 38 0.13 -15.99 -2.71
N THR A 39 -0.40 -15.55 -3.87
CA THR A 39 0.43 -15.05 -4.97
C THR A 39 1.25 -13.84 -4.53
N LEU A 40 0.63 -12.83 -3.90
CA LEU A 40 1.37 -11.66 -3.39
C LEU A 40 2.50 -12.08 -2.44
N PHE A 41 2.21 -12.97 -1.49
CA PHE A 41 3.20 -13.45 -0.53
C PHE A 41 4.32 -14.24 -1.20
N ALA A 42 3.97 -15.22 -2.03
CA ALA A 42 4.93 -16.11 -2.69
C ALA A 42 5.88 -15.35 -3.61
N ASP A 43 5.36 -14.38 -4.38
CA ASP A 43 6.16 -13.58 -5.29
C ASP A 43 7.14 -12.67 -4.51
N THR A 44 6.65 -12.04 -3.44
CA THR A 44 7.46 -11.17 -2.57
C THR A 44 8.56 -11.98 -1.88
N TYR A 45 8.22 -13.15 -1.33
CA TYR A 45 9.17 -14.03 -0.67
C TYR A 45 10.18 -14.63 -1.66
N GLY A 46 9.73 -14.99 -2.86
CA GLY A 46 10.58 -15.46 -3.94
C GLY A 46 11.63 -14.42 -4.34
N ALA A 47 11.21 -13.16 -4.50
CA ALA A 47 12.13 -12.07 -4.81
C ALA A 47 13.18 -11.86 -3.70
N TYR A 48 12.76 -11.92 -2.43
CA TYR A 48 13.68 -11.89 -1.29
C TYR A 48 14.69 -13.04 -1.33
N LYS A 49 14.25 -14.27 -1.61
CA LYS A 49 15.14 -15.45 -1.67
C LYS A 49 16.13 -15.40 -2.83
N LEU A 50 15.77 -14.75 -3.92
CA LEU A 50 16.65 -14.53 -5.08
C LEU A 50 17.63 -13.37 -4.88
N GLY A 51 17.55 -12.64 -3.76
CA GLY A 51 18.39 -11.47 -3.51
C GLY A 51 18.09 -10.30 -4.44
N ILE A 52 16.84 -10.15 -4.88
CA ILE A 52 16.43 -8.99 -5.67
C ILE A 52 16.34 -7.79 -4.72
N ASP A 53 17.22 -6.80 -4.93
CA ASP A 53 17.31 -5.61 -4.08
C ASP A 53 16.01 -4.77 -4.09
N GLU A 54 15.32 -4.72 -5.23
CA GLU A 54 14.11 -3.92 -5.40
C GLU A 54 13.01 -4.70 -6.14
N TYR A 55 11.96 -5.06 -5.42
CA TYR A 55 10.80 -5.76 -5.98
C TYR A 55 9.57 -4.85 -6.06
N ARG A 56 8.96 -4.78 -7.25
CA ARG A 56 7.81 -3.91 -7.53
C ARG A 56 6.49 -4.62 -7.20
N LEU A 57 5.87 -4.25 -6.08
CA LEU A 57 4.56 -4.76 -5.66
C LEU A 57 3.38 -4.16 -6.48
N GLY A 58 3.64 -3.12 -7.28
CA GLY A 58 2.69 -2.41 -8.14
C GLY A 58 2.32 -1.02 -7.62
N SER A 59 1.43 -0.33 -8.34
CA SER A 59 1.09 1.09 -8.11
C SER A 59 -0.10 1.29 -7.18
N VAL A 60 -0.03 2.29 -6.30
CA VAL A 60 -1.18 2.79 -5.52
C VAL A 60 -1.56 4.18 -6.02
N ILE A 61 -2.86 4.48 -6.08
CA ILE A 61 -3.35 5.82 -6.43
C ILE A 61 -3.91 6.46 -5.18
N LEU A 62 -3.38 7.63 -4.85
CA LEU A 62 -3.76 8.39 -3.66
C LEU A 62 -4.41 9.71 -4.09
N HIS A 63 -5.54 10.05 -3.48
CA HIS A 63 -6.16 11.36 -3.61
C HIS A 63 -5.95 12.15 -2.32
N ARG A 64 -5.22 13.26 -2.42
CA ARG A 64 -4.94 14.16 -1.30
C ARG A 64 -6.22 14.90 -0.91
N VAL A 65 -6.65 14.78 0.34
CA VAL A 65 -7.92 15.35 0.80
C VAL A 65 -7.71 16.64 1.58
N ASN A 66 -7.00 16.55 2.71
CA ASN A 66 -6.82 17.65 3.65
C ASN A 66 -5.36 17.73 4.11
N TYR A 67 -4.98 18.88 4.65
CA TYR A 67 -3.73 19.06 5.38
C TYR A 67 -4.06 19.27 6.86
N ASN A 68 -3.70 18.32 7.71
CA ASN A 68 -3.97 18.35 9.15
C ASN A 68 -2.68 18.02 9.92
N ASN A 69 -2.38 18.80 10.97
CA ASN A 69 -1.24 18.56 11.87
C ASN A 69 0.09 18.28 11.14
N GLN A 70 0.42 19.12 10.15
CA GLN A 70 1.63 19.03 9.32
C GLN A 70 1.70 17.83 8.35
N HIS A 71 0.67 16.99 8.30
CA HIS A 71 0.58 15.84 7.39
C HIS A 71 -0.62 15.98 6.45
N TYR A 72 -0.51 15.37 5.27
CA TYR A 72 -1.63 15.25 4.35
C TYR A 72 -2.40 13.95 4.61
N ASP A 73 -3.73 14.05 4.59
CA ASP A 73 -4.63 12.91 4.55
C ASP A 73 -4.80 12.46 3.10
N TYR A 74 -4.69 11.15 2.87
CA TYR A 74 -4.83 10.57 1.54
C TYR A 74 -5.91 9.49 1.51
N ASN A 75 -6.84 9.62 0.58
CA ASN A 75 -7.75 8.54 0.23
C ASN A 75 -7.05 7.56 -0.71
N LEU A 76 -7.13 6.27 -0.38
CA LEU A 76 -6.62 5.19 -1.23
C LEU A 76 -7.67 4.87 -2.32
N VAL A 77 -7.42 5.38 -3.53
CA VAL A 77 -8.34 5.27 -4.67
C VAL A 77 -8.09 4.01 -5.48
N ASP A 78 -6.85 3.53 -5.55
CA ASP A 78 -6.51 2.25 -6.17
C ASP A 78 -5.39 1.53 -5.41
N GLY A 79 -5.34 0.21 -5.55
CA GLY A 79 -4.41 -0.66 -4.83
C GLY A 79 -4.89 -1.07 -3.44
N GLN A 80 -6.12 -0.72 -3.04
CA GLN A 80 -6.74 -1.00 -1.74
C GLN A 80 -6.53 -2.45 -1.28
N GLN A 81 -6.91 -3.43 -2.10
CA GLN A 81 -6.86 -4.85 -1.74
C GLN A 81 -5.43 -5.31 -1.43
N ARG A 82 -4.45 -4.84 -2.20
CA ARG A 82 -3.04 -5.15 -1.99
C ARG A 82 -2.51 -4.49 -0.72
N THR A 83 -2.77 -3.19 -0.54
CA THR A 83 -2.33 -2.45 0.65
C THR A 83 -2.93 -3.02 1.93
N THR A 84 -4.22 -3.38 1.92
CA THR A 84 -4.88 -4.06 3.05
C THR A 84 -4.24 -5.42 3.32
N THR A 85 -3.95 -6.22 2.29
CA THR A 85 -3.29 -7.53 2.45
C THR A 85 -1.89 -7.40 3.02
N LEU A 86 -1.10 -6.43 2.55
CA LEU A 86 0.22 -6.12 3.13
C LEU A 86 0.11 -5.71 4.60
N SER A 87 -0.91 -4.92 4.96
CA SER A 87 -1.12 -4.50 6.35
C SER A 87 -1.45 -5.69 7.26
N ILE A 88 -2.29 -6.62 6.79
CA ILE A 88 -2.61 -7.87 7.50
C ILE A 88 -1.35 -8.74 7.64
N LEU A 89 -0.56 -8.88 6.58
CA LEU A 89 0.67 -9.67 6.61
C LEU A 89 1.67 -9.11 7.63
N LEU A 90 1.89 -7.78 7.61
CA LEU A 90 2.77 -7.11 8.57
C LEU A 90 2.28 -7.32 10.01
N TYR A 91 0.98 -7.22 10.25
CA TYR A 91 0.39 -7.51 11.57
C TYR A 91 0.71 -8.92 12.07
N VAL A 92 0.55 -9.93 11.21
CA VAL A 92 0.82 -11.33 11.55
C VAL A 92 2.32 -11.56 11.82
N LEU A 93 3.19 -10.81 11.15
CA LEU A 93 4.64 -10.85 11.36
C LEU A 93 5.11 -10.12 12.64
N GLY A 94 4.19 -9.53 13.40
CA GLY A 94 4.49 -8.86 14.67
C GLY A 94 4.74 -7.35 14.53
N GLU A 95 4.56 -6.77 13.35
CA GLU A 95 4.54 -5.32 13.18
C GLU A 95 3.21 -4.75 13.68
N LYS A 96 3.22 -3.51 14.19
CA LYS A 96 1.96 -2.86 14.57
C LYS A 96 1.11 -2.67 13.31
N ALA A 97 -0.06 -3.33 13.26
CA ALA A 97 -1.02 -3.12 12.18
C ALA A 97 -1.40 -1.65 12.10
N LYS A 98 -1.50 -1.14 10.88
CA LYS A 98 -2.20 0.12 10.65
C LYS A 98 -3.71 -0.13 10.69
N ASN A 99 -4.39 0.57 11.59
CA ASN A 99 -5.84 0.65 11.59
C ASN A 99 -6.23 1.75 10.58
N PHE A 100 -6.95 1.36 9.53
CA PHE A 100 -7.50 2.28 8.52
C PHE A 100 -8.83 2.85 8.98
#